data_AF-A0A1W9LCF5-F1
#
_entry.id   AF-A0A1W9LCF5-F1
#
_cell.length_a   1.000
_cell.length_b   1.000
_cell.length_c   1.000
_cell.angle_alpha   90.00
_cell.angle_beta   90.00
_cell.angle_gamma   90.00
#
_symmetry.space_group_name_H-M   'P 1'
#
loop_
_entity.id
_entity.type
_entity.pdbx_description
1 polymer ?
#
loop_
_entity_poly.entity_id
_entity_poly.type
_entity_poly.pdbx_seq_one_letter_code
_entity_poly.pdbx_strand_id
1 'polypeptide(L)'
;MFWVRYRNTPPEEPERELNVLLAPELAGELVQYLKQPDSGKCKVLLQNWESLKLFIEICHLWRHAPLGGILGLDWVQIEAYLRLIHCVFEPSSIFKIRVIEQAVVNELNVQR
;
A
#
# COMPACT_ATOMS: atom_id res chain seq x y z
N MET A 1 -16.87 19.53 -4.33
CA MET A 1 -16.94 18.15 -3.78
C MET A 1 -16.33 17.23 -4.82
N PHE A 2 -15.03 16.93 -4.70
CA PHE A 2 -14.31 16.10 -5.66
C PHE A 2 -14.28 14.67 -5.14
N TRP A 3 -15.00 13.77 -5.81
CA TRP A 3 -15.00 12.35 -5.50
C TRP A 3 -13.90 11.70 -6.33
N VAL A 4 -12.88 11.15 -5.68
CA VAL A 4 -11.88 10.32 -6.38
C VAL A 4 -12.54 8.98 -6.69
N ARG A 5 -13.06 8.83 -7.91
CA ARG A 5 -13.51 7.54 -8.44
C ARG A 5 -12.30 6.80 -8.99
N TYR A 6 -11.84 5.79 -8.26
CA TYR A 6 -10.77 4.90 -8.69
C TYR A 6 -11.27 3.98 -9.81
N ARG A 7 -10.62 4.01 -10.98
CA ARG A 7 -10.98 3.20 -12.17
C ARG A 7 -10.25 1.86 -12.16
N ASN A 8 -10.92 0.80 -12.63
CA ASN A 8 -10.38 -0.57 -12.74
C ASN A 8 -9.44 -0.79 -13.95
N THR A 9 -8.78 0.26 -14.47
CA THR A 9 -7.81 0.16 -15.57
C THR A 9 -6.39 0.15 -15.00
N PRO A 10 -5.44 -0.66 -15.56
CA PRO A 10 -4.02 -0.44 -15.26
C PRO A 10 -3.68 1.03 -15.49
N PRO A 11 -2.87 1.67 -14.64
CA PRO A 11 -2.36 2.98 -14.99
C PRO A 11 -1.55 2.84 -16.29
N GLU A 12 -1.84 3.70 -17.27
CA GLU A 12 -0.99 3.84 -18.46
C GLU A 12 0.44 4.26 -18.04
N GLU A 13 0.58 4.91 -16.88
CA GLU A 13 1.83 5.43 -16.32
C GLU A 13 1.93 5.13 -14.79
N PRO A 14 2.31 3.90 -14.37
CA PRO A 14 2.39 3.54 -12.94
C PRO A 14 3.40 4.40 -12.16
N GLU A 15 4.50 4.81 -12.80
CA GLU A 15 5.52 5.69 -12.20
C GLU A 15 4.93 7.04 -11.81
N ARG A 16 4.04 7.59 -12.65
CA ARG A 16 3.41 8.88 -12.40
C ARG A 16 2.45 8.82 -11.21
N GLU A 17 1.66 7.75 -11.10
CA GLU A 17 0.78 7.58 -9.93
C GLU A 17 1.59 7.38 -8.65
N LEU A 18 2.67 6.60 -8.70
CA LEU A 18 3.50 6.35 -7.52
C LEU A 18 4.32 7.57 -7.10
N ASN A 19 4.75 8.43 -8.04
CA ASN A 19 5.43 9.69 -7.74
C ASN A 19 4.57 10.69 -6.95
N VAL A 20 3.25 10.50 -6.90
CA VAL A 20 2.35 11.28 -6.04
C VAL A 20 2.41 10.79 -4.58
N LEU A 21 2.68 9.51 -4.39
CA LEU A 21 2.63 8.82 -3.08
C LEU A 21 4.01 8.63 -2.45
N LEU A 22 5.06 8.56 -3.28
CA LEU A 22 6.42 8.22 -2.91
C LEU A 22 7.40 9.26 -3.43
N ALA A 23 8.58 9.33 -2.80
CA ALA A 23 9.72 10.02 -3.38
C ALA A 23 10.03 9.43 -4.77
N PRO A 24 10.44 10.25 -5.76
CA PRO A 24 10.63 9.79 -7.14
C PRO A 24 11.60 8.60 -7.28
N GLU A 25 12.63 8.57 -6.45
CA GLU A 25 13.61 7.48 -6.38
C GLU A 25 12.95 6.15 -6.00
N LEU A 26 12.13 6.15 -4.93
CA LEU A 26 11.42 4.96 -4.44
C LEU A 26 10.33 4.51 -5.42
N ALA A 27 9.63 5.46 -6.05
CA ALA A 27 8.64 5.15 -7.09
C ALA A 27 9.30 4.46 -8.29
N GLY A 28 10.46 4.95 -8.73
CA GLY A 28 11.24 4.34 -9.81
C GLY A 28 11.73 2.93 -9.45
N GLU A 29 12.27 2.74 -8.26
CA GLU A 29 12.68 1.42 -7.75
C GLU A 29 11.51 0.43 -7.71
N LEU A 30 10.35 0.85 -7.17
CA LEU A 30 9.17 0.01 -7.10
C LEU A 30 8.68 -0.37 -8.49
N VAL A 31 8.65 0.56 -9.46
CA VAL A 31 8.24 0.22 -10.82
C VAL A 31 9.22 -0.72 -11.50
N GLN A 32 10.53 -0.52 -11.32
CA GLN A 32 11.52 -1.47 -11.84
C GLN A 32 11.31 -2.86 -11.25
N TYR A 33 11.07 -2.95 -9.95
CA TYR A 33 10.79 -4.22 -9.27
C TYR A 33 9.52 -4.89 -9.81
N LEU A 34 8.45 -4.13 -10.04
CA LEU A 34 7.19 -4.61 -10.62
C LEU A 34 7.32 -5.06 -12.09
N LYS A 35 8.26 -4.49 -12.84
CA LYS A 35 8.53 -4.82 -14.25
C LYS A 35 9.38 -6.09 -14.42
N GLN A 36 10.00 -6.63 -13.37
CA GLN A 36 10.84 -7.83 -13.47
C GLN A 36 9.99 -9.10 -13.68
N PRO A 37 10.08 -9.77 -14.84
CA PRO A 37 9.22 -10.92 -15.18
C PRO A 37 9.48 -12.17 -14.33
N ASP A 38 10.66 -12.30 -13.74
CA ASP A 38 11.15 -13.50 -13.03
C ASP A 38 11.42 -13.29 -11.54
N SER A 39 10.94 -12.19 -10.93
CA SER A 39 11.24 -11.96 -9.50
C SER A 39 10.63 -13.02 -8.58
N GLY A 40 9.65 -13.81 -9.05
CA GLY A 40 9.04 -14.96 -8.35
C GLY A 40 8.35 -14.63 -7.01
N LYS A 41 8.53 -13.41 -6.50
CA LYS A 41 8.26 -13.02 -5.12
C LYS A 41 7.18 -11.95 -5.01
N CYS A 42 6.92 -11.16 -6.06
CA CYS A 42 5.85 -10.16 -6.00
C CYS A 42 5.33 -9.78 -7.39
N LYS A 43 4.16 -10.31 -7.76
CA LYS A 43 3.39 -9.82 -8.90
C LYS A 43 2.14 -9.12 -8.37
N VAL A 44 2.06 -7.82 -8.58
CA VAL A 44 0.84 -7.06 -8.24
C VAL A 44 -0.17 -7.28 -9.36
N LEU A 45 -1.24 -8.01 -9.06
CA LEU A 45 -2.36 -8.16 -9.99
C LEU A 45 -3.07 -6.82 -10.15
N LEU A 46 -3.58 -6.54 -11.35
CA LEU A 46 -4.27 -5.28 -11.67
C LEU A 46 -5.41 -4.97 -10.69
N GLN A 47 -6.19 -5.97 -10.33
CA GLN A 47 -7.27 -5.89 -9.35
C GLN A 47 -6.82 -5.53 -7.91
N ASN A 48 -5.51 -5.53 -7.65
CA ASN A 48 -4.91 -5.20 -6.37
C ASN A 48 -4.18 -3.84 -6.41
N TRP A 49 -4.11 -3.17 -7.56
CA TRP A 49 -3.38 -1.91 -7.72
C TRP A 49 -3.89 -0.81 -6.77
N GLU A 50 -5.20 -0.63 -6.70
CA GLU A 50 -5.81 0.36 -5.80
C GLU A 50 -5.55 0.04 -4.33
N SER A 51 -5.56 -1.24 -3.96
CA SER A 51 -5.23 -1.66 -2.59
C SER A 51 -3.76 -1.44 -2.27
N LEU A 52 -2.85 -1.60 -3.24
CA LEU A 52 -1.44 -1.28 -3.08
C LEU A 52 -1.23 0.23 -2.88
N LYS A 53 -1.86 1.09 -3.70
CA LYS A 53 -1.76 2.54 -3.54
C LYS A 53 -2.26 2.99 -2.17
N LEU A 54 -3.41 2.47 -1.75
CA LEU A 54 -3.96 2.75 -0.43
C LEU A 54 -3.04 2.24 0.69
N PHE A 55 -2.44 1.06 0.52
CA PHE A 55 -1.46 0.53 1.46
C PHE A 55 -0.21 1.44 1.56
N ILE A 56 0.32 1.93 0.44
CA ILE A 56 1.45 2.86 0.42
C ILE A 56 1.09 4.17 1.12
N GLU A 57 -0.09 4.72 0.85
CA GLU A 57 -0.58 5.95 1.46
C GLU A 57 -0.63 5.84 3.00
N ILE A 58 -1.09 4.71 3.52
CA ILE A 58 -1.25 4.49 4.97
C ILE A 58 -0.03 3.84 5.64
N CYS A 59 1.03 3.52 4.88
CA CYS A 59 2.16 2.75 5.41
C CYS A 59 2.95 3.52 6.48
N HIS A 60 2.79 4.82 6.60
CA HIS A 60 3.42 5.60 7.67
C HIS A 60 2.74 5.41 9.04
N LEU A 61 1.60 4.73 9.10
CA LEU A 61 0.78 4.50 10.30
C LEU A 61 1.08 3.14 10.97
N TRP A 62 2.33 2.67 10.90
CA TRP A 62 2.76 1.45 11.61
C TRP A 62 2.86 1.66 13.12
N ARG A 63 2.45 0.64 13.86
CA ARG A 63 2.72 0.51 15.29
C ARG A 63 3.97 -0.32 15.51
N HIS A 64 4.81 0.17 16.41
CA HIS A 64 6.04 -0.48 16.81
C HIS A 64 5.93 -1.00 18.25
N ALA A 65 6.56 -2.14 18.52
CA ALA A 65 6.65 -2.65 19.88
C ALA A 65 7.70 -1.87 20.70
N PRO A 66 7.53 -1.72 22.03
CA PRO A 66 8.46 -0.95 22.88
C PRO A 66 9.92 -1.42 22.85
N LEU A 67 10.15 -2.71 22.58
CA LEU A 67 11.49 -3.33 22.52
C LEU A 67 12.01 -3.50 21.08
N GLY A 68 11.36 -2.85 20.11
CA GLY A 68 11.59 -3.06 18.69
C GLY A 68 10.69 -4.16 18.12
N GLY A 69 10.47 -4.09 16.82
CA GLY A 69 9.56 -4.96 16.07
C GLY A 69 8.37 -4.17 15.54
N ILE A 70 7.74 -4.71 14.50
CA ILE A 70 6.53 -4.14 13.91
C ILE A 70 5.34 -4.97 14.39
N LEU A 71 4.35 -4.30 14.98
CA LEU A 71 3.14 -4.96 15.49
C LEU A 71 2.06 -5.09 14.41
N GLY A 72 1.99 -4.13 13.49
CA GLY A 72 0.85 -3.96 12.60
C GLY A 72 0.55 -2.50 12.34
N LEU A 73 -0.33 -2.24 11.39
CA LEU A 73 -0.91 -0.93 11.14
C LEU A 73 -1.84 -0.53 12.30
N ASP A 74 -1.92 0.78 12.59
CA ASP A 74 -2.93 1.32 13.50
C ASP A 74 -4.26 1.52 12.76
N TRP A 75 -5.13 0.52 12.82
CA TRP A 75 -6.42 0.56 12.14
C TRP A 75 -7.36 1.66 12.65
N VAL A 76 -7.21 2.11 13.91
CA VAL A 76 -8.01 3.22 14.45
C VAL A 76 -7.51 4.53 13.86
N GLN A 77 -6.19 4.72 13.80
CA GLN A 77 -5.59 5.89 13.19
C GLN A 77 -5.85 5.94 11.68
N ILE A 78 -5.79 4.79 10.99
CA ILE A 78 -6.14 4.68 9.57
C ILE A 78 -7.59 5.08 9.33
N GLU A 79 -8.53 4.56 10.12
CA GLU A 79 -9.94 4.92 9.97
C GLU A 79 -10.13 6.44 10.16
N ALA A 80 -9.48 7.04 11.16
CA ALA A 80 -9.51 8.48 11.37
C ALA A 80 -8.89 9.25 10.20
N TYR A 81 -7.72 8.83 9.72
CA TYR A 81 -7.02 9.43 8.58
C TYR A 81 -7.88 9.41 7.32
N LEU A 82 -8.45 8.26 6.97
CA LEU A 82 -9.26 8.09 5.77
C LEU A 82 -10.55 8.91 5.85
N ARG A 83 -11.15 9.04 7.04
CA ARG A 83 -12.29 9.95 7.26
C ARG A 83 -11.90 11.41 7.06
N LEU A 84 -10.72 11.85 7.51
CA LEU A 84 -10.24 13.23 7.36
C LEU A 84 -10.03 13.62 5.89
N ILE A 85 -9.48 12.71 5.08
CA ILE A 85 -9.27 12.95 3.64
C ILE A 85 -10.49 12.63 2.78
N HIS A 86 -11.65 12.34 3.41
CA HIS A 86 -12.90 11.94 2.75
C HIS A 86 -12.73 10.77 1.78
N CYS A 87 -11.82 9.84 2.08
CA CYS A 87 -11.61 8.64 1.29
C CYS A 87 -12.65 7.57 1.69
N VAL A 88 -13.51 7.21 0.75
CA VAL A 88 -14.46 6.10 0.90
C VAL A 88 -13.90 4.90 0.16
N PHE A 89 -13.71 3.79 0.87
CA PHE A 89 -13.17 2.55 0.31
C PHE A 89 -14.13 1.39 0.59
N GLU A 90 -14.18 0.44 -0.34
CA GLU A 90 -15.00 -0.75 -0.18
C GLU A 90 -14.46 -1.63 0.96
N PRO A 91 -15.34 -2.33 1.70
CA PRO A 91 -14.91 -3.31 2.71
C PRO A 91 -13.95 -4.38 2.15
N SER A 92 -14.09 -4.72 0.87
CA SER A 92 -13.20 -5.64 0.15
C SER A 92 -11.75 -5.16 0.10
N SER A 93 -11.53 -3.84 0.01
CA SER A 93 -10.20 -3.22 0.00
C SER A 93 -9.51 -3.35 1.36
N ILE A 94 -10.25 -3.25 2.47
CA ILE A 94 -9.70 -3.45 3.82
C ILE A 94 -9.11 -4.85 3.95
N PHE A 95 -9.84 -5.86 3.45
CA PHE A 95 -9.38 -7.24 3.50
C PHE A 95 -8.07 -7.41 2.72
N LYS A 96 -7.98 -6.86 1.51
CA LYS A 96 -6.75 -6.89 0.70
C LYS A 96 -5.58 -6.23 1.42
N ILE A 97 -5.80 -5.09 2.07
CA ILE A 97 -4.77 -4.38 2.84
C ILE A 97 -4.30 -5.23 4.03
N ARG A 98 -5.21 -5.88 4.77
CA ARG A 98 -4.84 -6.79 5.87
C ARG A 98 -3.99 -7.96 5.42
N VAL A 99 -4.23 -8.49 4.22
CA VAL A 99 -3.40 -9.56 3.64
C VAL A 99 -1.99 -9.03 3.34
N ILE A 100 -1.87 -7.82 2.79
CA ILE A 100 -0.58 -7.18 2.54
C ILE A 100 0.15 -6.91 3.87
N GLU A 101 -0.54 -6.31 4.85
CA GLU A 101 -0.01 -6.04 6.19
C GLU A 101 0.58 -7.30 6.82
N GLN A 102 -0.18 -8.40 6.84
CA GLN A 102 0.27 -9.65 7.45
C GLN A 102 1.54 -10.19 6.78
N ALA A 103 1.61 -10.13 5.43
CA ALA A 103 2.80 -10.56 4.70
C ALA A 103 4.02 -9.70 5.04
N VAL A 104 3.84 -8.37 5.12
CA VAL A 104 4.90 -7.42 5.44
C VAL A 104 5.38 -7.57 6.88
N VAL A 105 4.47 -7.72 7.85
CA VAL A 105 4.82 -7.96 9.26
C VAL A 105 5.65 -9.23 9.41
N ASN A 106 5.26 -10.31 8.72
CA ASN A 106 5.99 -11.57 8.76
C ASN A 106 7.41 -11.40 8.20
N GLU A 107 7.56 -10.73 7.05
CA GLU A 107 8.87 -10.51 6.43
C GLU A 107 9.77 -9.63 7.30
N LEU A 108 9.26 -8.48 7.78
CA LEU A 108 10.05 -7.50 8.51
C LEU A 108 10.45 -7.95 9.92
N ASN A 109 9.67 -8.84 10.54
CA ASN A 109 10.03 -9.42 11.83
C ASN A 109 10.95 -10.64 11.70
N VAL A 110 11.00 -11.32 10.54
CA VAL A 110 11.95 -12.42 10.29
C VAL A 110 13.36 -11.90 9.99
N GLN A 111 13.47 -10.70 9.42
CA GLN A 111 14.76 -10.07 9.09
C GLN A 111 15.47 -9.39 10.29
N ARG A 112 14.95 -9.54 11.52
CA ARG A 112 15.53 -8.99 12.77
C ARG A 112 16.11 -10.11 13.63
#